data_AF-A0A9N9N8M4-F1
#
_entry.id   AF-A0A9N9N8M4-F1
#
_cell.length_a   1.000
_cell.length_b   1.000
_cell.length_c   1.000
_cell.angle_alpha   90.00
_cell.angle_beta   90.00
_cell.angle_gamma   90.00
#
_symmetry.space_group_name_H-M   'P 1'
#
loop_
_entity.id
_entity.type
_entity.pdbx_description
1 polymer ?
#
loop_
_entity_poly.entity_id
_entity_poly.type
_entity_poly.pdbx_seq_one_letter_code
_entity_poly.pdbx_strand_id
1 'polypeptide(L)'
;MGFFERVKYYDEFKLKALKMYTDLNQNYADGDLKALKNIVLDKMYYRLKFELKTREDYGNKYYWKYHGLVDDPKYQCIRYYDTGLAQLIIKLHTKQCIVVFDKEGKLISGDPKEIKNIVQYVVFQRKVGEKGDWVIYGYYNPEAPTKLFKFDLDKNKLISVV
;
A
#
# COMPACT_ATOMS: atom_id res chain seq x y z
N MET A 1 -4.90 16.65 -25.89
CA MET A 1 -3.87 15.63 -25.62
C MET A 1 -4.09 14.44 -26.54
N GLY A 2 -3.07 14.03 -27.29
CA GLY A 2 -3.14 12.94 -28.27
C GLY A 2 -3.19 11.54 -27.63
N PHE A 3 -3.56 10.51 -28.40
CA PHE A 3 -3.61 9.11 -27.93
C PHE A 3 -2.25 8.61 -27.41
N PHE A 4 -1.16 8.89 -28.14
CA PHE A 4 0.19 8.48 -27.78
C PHE A 4 0.71 9.17 -26.50
N GLU A 5 0.39 10.46 -26.30
CA GLU A 5 0.72 11.18 -25.07
C GLU A 5 -0.01 10.59 -23.85
N ARG A 6 -1.27 10.15 -24.03
CA ARG A 6 -2.03 9.47 -22.98
C ARG A 6 -1.39 8.13 -22.62
N VAL A 7 -1.00 7.30 -23.59
CA VAL A 7 -0.35 6.00 -23.35
C VAL A 7 0.95 6.18 -22.57
N LYS A 8 1.80 7.12 -22.96
CA LYS A 8 3.06 7.41 -22.26
C LYS A 8 2.83 7.81 -20.80
N TYR A 9 1.83 8.66 -20.53
CA TYR A 9 1.49 9.10 -19.18
C TYR A 9 1.02 7.95 -18.26
N TYR A 10 0.25 7.00 -18.80
CA TYR A 10 -0.22 5.83 -18.04
C TYR A 10 0.92 4.90 -17.64
N ASP A 11 1.96 4.79 -18.45
CA ASP A 11 3.11 3.95 -18.12
C ASP A 11 4.07 4.64 -17.14
N GLU A 12 4.23 5.97 -17.21
CA GLU A 12 5.01 6.75 -16.24
C GLU A 12 4.47 6.61 -14.81
N PHE A 13 3.14 6.68 -14.64
CA PHE A 13 2.57 6.57 -13.29
C PHE A 13 2.64 5.16 -12.72
N LYS A 14 2.55 4.10 -13.54
CA LYS A 14 2.77 2.71 -13.08
C LYS A 14 4.16 2.53 -12.47
N LEU A 15 5.20 3.09 -13.11
CA LEU A 15 6.57 3.05 -12.59
C LEU A 15 6.69 3.83 -11.29
N LYS A 16 6.06 5.01 -11.21
CA LYS A 16 5.99 5.78 -9.97
C LYS A 16 5.26 5.02 -8.85
N ALA A 17 4.14 4.38 -9.15
CA ALA A 17 3.37 3.60 -8.20
C ALA A 17 4.18 2.41 -7.65
N LEU A 18 4.91 1.71 -8.51
CA LEU A 18 5.84 0.66 -8.10
C LEU A 18 6.91 1.22 -7.17
N LYS A 19 7.54 2.36 -7.53
CA LYS A 19 8.56 3.00 -6.70
C LYS A 19 8.00 3.40 -5.32
N MET A 20 6.83 4.04 -5.28
CA MET A 20 6.18 4.43 -4.02
C MET A 20 5.90 3.21 -3.13
N TYR A 21 5.46 2.09 -3.72
CA TYR A 21 5.23 0.84 -2.99
C TYR A 21 6.53 0.22 -2.47
N THR A 22 7.60 0.19 -3.29
CA THR A 22 8.88 -0.36 -2.84
C THR A 22 9.53 0.52 -1.77
N ASP A 23 9.47 1.85 -1.93
CA ASP A 23 9.95 2.81 -0.93
C ASP A 23 9.17 2.64 0.38
N LEU A 24 7.85 2.48 0.32
CA LEU A 24 7.02 2.23 1.50
C LEU A 24 7.49 0.99 2.27
N ASN A 25 7.66 -0.15 1.59
CA ASN A 25 8.06 -1.39 2.25
C ASN A 25 9.49 -1.33 2.80
N GLN A 26 10.43 -0.74 2.06
CA GLN A 26 11.80 -0.55 2.51
C GLN A 26 11.85 0.33 3.76
N ASN A 27 11.21 1.51 3.72
CA ASN A 27 11.17 2.42 4.87
C ASN A 27 10.45 1.80 6.07
N TYR A 28 9.44 0.96 5.84
CA TYR A 28 8.80 0.20 6.92
C TYR A 28 9.75 -0.85 7.53
N ALA A 29 10.52 -1.59 6.72
CA ALA A 29 11.52 -2.52 7.22
C ALA A 29 12.63 -1.79 8.01
N ASP A 30 13.07 -0.63 7.53
CA ASP A 30 14.10 0.20 8.17
C ASP A 30 13.58 0.96 9.41
N GLY A 31 12.26 1.08 9.56
CA GLY A 31 11.63 1.83 10.66
C GLY A 31 11.68 3.35 10.47
N ASP A 32 11.87 3.85 9.25
CA ASP A 32 11.96 5.29 8.97
C ASP A 32 10.57 5.95 8.95
N LEU A 33 10.10 6.36 10.13
CA LEU A 33 8.84 7.09 10.30
C LEU A 33 8.78 8.41 9.52
N LYS A 34 9.93 9.09 9.32
CA LYS A 34 9.96 10.37 8.63
C LYS A 34 9.70 10.18 7.14
N ALA A 35 10.32 9.18 6.53
CA ALA A 35 10.08 8.82 5.14
C ALA A 35 8.63 8.33 4.95
N LEU A 36 8.13 7.47 5.83
CA LEU A 36 6.77 6.95 5.77
C LEU A 36 5.72 8.07 5.77
N LYS A 37 5.87 9.08 6.63
CA LYS A 37 4.94 10.22 6.72
C LYS A 37 4.76 10.97 5.40
N ASN A 38 5.76 10.97 4.52
CA ASN A 38 5.72 11.67 3.24
C ASN A 38 5.15 10.82 2.09
N ILE A 39 4.99 9.50 2.29
CA ILE A 39 4.58 8.56 1.23
C ILE A 39 3.12 8.14 1.39
N VAL A 40 2.62 8.07 2.63
CA VAL A 40 1.28 7.54 2.94
C VAL A 40 0.36 8.61 3.50
N LEU A 41 -0.95 8.39 3.41
CA LEU A 41 -1.94 9.24 4.08
C LEU A 41 -1.85 9.08 5.61
N ASP A 42 -2.17 10.12 6.36
CA ASP A 42 -2.12 10.16 7.83
C ASP A 42 -2.70 8.90 8.50
N LYS A 43 -3.88 8.46 8.07
CA LYS A 43 -4.52 7.25 8.61
C LYS A 43 -3.61 6.01 8.51
N MET A 44 -2.96 5.82 7.37
CA MET A 44 -2.03 4.72 7.17
C MET A 44 -0.73 4.94 7.95
N TYR A 45 -0.24 6.18 8.01
CA TYR A 45 0.95 6.53 8.79
C TYR A 45 0.79 6.16 10.27
N TYR A 46 -0.33 6.53 10.91
CA TYR A 46 -0.57 6.20 12.31
C TYR A 46 -0.65 4.69 12.57
N ARG A 47 -1.23 3.93 11.62
CA ARG A 47 -1.23 2.46 11.70
C ARG A 47 0.18 1.90 11.66
N LEU A 48 0.99 2.29 10.67
CA LEU A 48 2.37 1.83 10.52
C LEU A 48 3.24 2.24 11.72
N LYS A 49 3.04 3.45 12.24
CA LYS A 49 3.72 3.94 13.44
C LYS A 49 3.44 3.06 14.66
N PHE A 50 2.18 2.65 14.84
CA PHE A 50 1.81 1.76 15.93
C PHE A 50 2.43 0.37 15.75
N GLU A 51 2.35 -0.20 14.55
CA GLU A 51 2.96 -1.50 14.21
C GLU A 51 4.49 -1.49 14.46
N LEU A 52 5.18 -0.41 14.06
CA LEU A 52 6.61 -0.25 14.30
C LEU A 52 6.96 -0.13 15.78
N LYS A 53 6.15 0.58 16.57
CA LYS A 53 6.34 0.63 18.02
C LYS A 53 6.19 -0.76 18.64
N THR A 54 5.14 -1.49 18.28
CA THR A 54 4.95 -2.87 18.75
C THR A 54 6.14 -3.76 18.37
N ARG A 55 6.62 -3.66 17.13
CA ARG A 55 7.84 -4.34 16.67
C ARG A 55 9.06 -4.00 17.54
N GLU A 56 9.25 -2.72 17.86
CA GLU A 56 10.34 -2.24 18.73
C GLU A 56 10.21 -2.80 20.16
N ASP A 57 9.01 -2.83 20.72
CA ASP A 57 8.74 -3.39 22.05
C ASP A 57 9.14 -4.88 22.15
N TYR A 58 8.94 -5.65 21.06
CA TYR A 58 9.40 -7.04 20.97
C TYR A 58 10.87 -7.19 20.53
N GLY A 59 11.51 -6.10 20.12
CA GLY A 59 12.89 -6.09 19.62
C GLY A 59 13.06 -6.73 18.23
N ASN A 60 11.98 -6.86 17.45
CA ASN A 60 12.01 -7.52 16.15
C ASN A 60 12.65 -6.62 15.07
N LYS A 61 13.50 -7.20 14.22
CA LYS A 61 14.12 -6.53 13.08
C LYS A 61 13.61 -7.13 11.78
N TYR A 62 13.20 -6.27 10.86
CA TYR A 62 12.64 -6.69 9.59
C TYR A 62 13.68 -6.43 8.51
N TYR A 63 13.86 -7.41 7.63
CA TYR A 63 14.59 -7.27 6.39
C TYR A 63 13.60 -7.43 5.25
N TRP A 64 13.61 -6.48 4.33
CA TRP A 64 12.79 -6.51 3.14
C TRP A 64 13.65 -6.19 1.93
N LYS A 65 13.40 -6.88 0.81
CA LYS A 65 14.05 -6.59 -0.45
C LYS A 65 13.15 -6.87 -1.65
N TYR A 66 13.19 -5.96 -2.61
CA TYR A 66 12.57 -6.12 -3.92
C TYR A 66 13.49 -6.83 -4.91
N HIS A 67 12.95 -7.79 -5.67
CA HIS A 67 13.67 -8.63 -6.63
C HIS A 67 13.14 -8.53 -8.07
N GLY A 68 12.28 -7.54 -8.36
CA GLY A 68 11.74 -7.32 -9.70
C GLY A 68 10.26 -7.65 -9.83
N LEU A 69 9.75 -7.50 -11.05
CA LEU A 69 8.35 -7.79 -11.39
C LEU A 69 8.19 -9.27 -11.74
N VAL A 70 7.02 -9.81 -11.41
CA VAL A 70 6.52 -11.06 -12.00
C VAL A 70 5.68 -10.74 -13.24
N ASP A 71 4.91 -9.66 -13.20
CA ASP A 71 4.03 -9.18 -14.26
C ASP A 71 3.94 -7.64 -14.15
N ASP A 72 3.59 -6.99 -15.25
CA ASP A 72 3.54 -5.53 -15.31
C ASP A 72 2.45 -4.95 -14.38
N PRO A 73 2.69 -3.78 -13.76
CA PRO A 73 1.66 -3.09 -12.99
C PRO A 73 0.39 -2.81 -13.81
N LYS A 74 -0.77 -3.15 -13.24
CA LYS A 74 -2.07 -3.05 -13.93
C LYS A 74 -3.02 -2.14 -13.17
N TYR A 75 -3.59 -1.15 -13.86
CA TYR A 75 -4.72 -0.40 -13.34
C TYR A 75 -5.92 -1.34 -13.19
N GLN A 76 -6.50 -1.35 -12.00
CA GLN A 76 -7.68 -2.14 -11.67
C GLN A 76 -8.92 -1.26 -11.55
N CYS A 77 -8.75 -0.07 -10.98
CA CYS A 77 -9.83 0.90 -10.84
C CYS A 77 -9.25 2.31 -10.88
N ILE A 78 -9.98 3.20 -11.55
CA ILE A 78 -9.73 4.63 -11.57
C ILE A 78 -11.05 5.28 -11.19
N ARG A 79 -11.04 6.05 -10.11
CA ARG A 79 -12.23 6.76 -9.65
C ARG A 79 -11.91 8.21 -9.38
N TYR A 80 -12.77 9.08 -9.89
CA TYR A 80 -12.81 10.48 -9.56
C TYR A 80 -14.12 10.76 -8.81
N TYR A 81 -14.04 11.61 -7.79
CA TYR A 81 -15.17 12.00 -6.96
C TYR A 81 -15.44 13.49 -7.14
N ASP A 82 -16.70 13.91 -7.02
CA ASP A 82 -17.11 15.32 -7.16
C ASP A 82 -16.45 16.26 -6.15
N THR A 83 -15.89 15.70 -5.07
CA THR A 83 -15.08 16.41 -4.07
C THR A 83 -13.69 16.82 -4.57
N GLY A 84 -13.33 16.52 -5.82
CA GLY A 84 -12.00 16.73 -6.37
C GLY A 84 -11.00 15.63 -6.00
N LEU A 85 -11.44 14.56 -5.32
CA LEU A 85 -10.59 13.44 -4.96
C LEU A 85 -10.44 12.48 -6.14
N ALA A 86 -9.22 12.02 -6.42
CA ALA A 86 -8.94 10.93 -7.34
C ALA A 86 -8.32 9.75 -6.58
N GLN A 87 -8.76 8.54 -6.91
CA GLN A 87 -8.20 7.29 -6.41
C GLN A 87 -7.87 6.34 -7.56
N LEU A 88 -6.73 5.66 -7.42
CA LEU A 88 -6.26 4.63 -8.35
C LEU A 88 -6.00 3.35 -7.56
N ILE A 89 -6.51 2.23 -8.04
CA ILE A 89 -6.12 0.91 -7.56
C ILE A 89 -5.20 0.31 -8.62
N ILE A 90 -3.96 0.01 -8.23
CA ILE A 90 -2.99 -0.63 -9.10
C ILE A 90 -2.62 -1.99 -8.49
N LYS A 91 -2.74 -3.04 -9.30
CA LYS A 91 -2.24 -4.37 -9.00
C LYS A 91 -0.75 -4.41 -9.30
N LEU A 92 0.05 -4.69 -8.27
CA LEU A 92 1.49 -4.92 -8.36
C LEU A 92 1.76 -6.40 -8.13
N HIS A 93 2.46 -7.05 -9.06
CA HIS A 93 2.86 -8.44 -8.93
C HIS A 93 4.38 -8.52 -8.95
N THR A 94 4.97 -8.77 -7.78
CA THR A 94 6.39 -8.50 -7.50
C THR A 94 7.07 -9.70 -6.89
N LYS A 95 8.38 -9.81 -7.09
CA LYS A 95 9.27 -10.75 -6.40
C LYS A 95 9.86 -10.06 -5.18
N GLN A 96 9.71 -10.64 -3.99
CA GLN A 96 10.16 -10.03 -2.73
C GLN A 96 10.80 -11.06 -1.79
N CYS A 97 11.72 -10.60 -0.97
CA CYS A 97 12.25 -11.33 0.18
C CYS A 97 11.84 -10.59 1.46
N ILE A 98 11.27 -11.30 2.43
CA ILE A 98 10.83 -10.74 3.71
C ILE A 98 11.30 -11.68 4.81
N VAL A 99 12.06 -11.14 5.76
CA VAL A 99 12.63 -11.89 6.87
C VAL A 99 12.46 -11.10 8.16
N VAL A 100 12.16 -11.78 9.25
CA VAL A 100 12.04 -11.19 10.59
C VAL A 100 13.04 -11.88 11.51
N PHE A 101 13.84 -11.07 12.20
CA PHE A 101 14.79 -11.49 13.21
C PHE A 101 14.35 -10.98 14.59
N ASP A 102 14.75 -11.67 15.65
CA ASP A 102 14.61 -11.17 17.02
C ASP A 102 15.69 -10.13 17.35
N LYS A 103 15.66 -9.66 18.60
CA LYS A 103 16.64 -8.69 19.13
C LYS A 103 18.08 -9.19 19.11
N GLU A 104 18.28 -10.50 19.21
CA GLU A 104 19.59 -11.19 19.21
C GLU A 104 20.06 -11.52 17.78
N GLY A 105 19.24 -11.25 16.77
CA GLY A 105 19.54 -11.52 15.36
C GLY A 105 19.22 -12.94 14.92
N LYS A 106 18.51 -13.73 15.75
CA LYS A 106 18.04 -15.06 15.37
C LYS A 106 16.81 -14.93 14.47
N LEU A 107 16.76 -15.78 13.46
CA LEU A 107 15.63 -15.87 12.53
C LEU A 107 14.34 -16.28 13.28
N ILE A 108 13.31 -15.44 13.22
CA ILE A 108 11.95 -15.72 13.71
C ILE A 108 11.07 -16.25 12.58
N SER A 109 11.12 -15.59 11.41
CA SER A 109 10.21 -15.85 10.31
C SER A 109 10.82 -15.48 8.95
N GLY A 110 10.39 -16.19 7.91
CA GLY A 110 10.91 -16.06 6.55
C GLY A 110 12.19 -16.87 6.32
N ASP A 111 12.74 -16.78 5.11
CA ASP A 111 14.02 -17.36 4.72
C ASP A 111 14.77 -16.32 3.87
N PRO A 112 15.99 -15.89 4.27
CA PRO A 112 16.81 -14.95 3.50
C PRO A 112 17.09 -15.36 2.05
N LYS A 113 17.00 -16.65 1.72
CA LYS A 113 17.22 -17.17 0.36
C LYS A 113 15.94 -17.30 -0.46
N GLU A 114 14.78 -17.21 0.20
CA GLU A 114 13.50 -17.43 -0.45
C GLU A 114 12.97 -16.13 -1.06
N ILE A 115 12.70 -16.16 -2.38
CA ILE A 115 12.07 -15.06 -3.11
C ILE A 115 10.62 -15.47 -3.40
N LYS A 116 9.67 -14.71 -2.87
CA LYS A 116 8.23 -14.95 -3.01
C LYS A 116 7.62 -14.04 -4.06
N ASN A 117 6.66 -14.59 -4.81
CA ASN A 117 5.78 -13.80 -5.66
C ASN A 117 4.65 -13.24 -4.80
N ILE A 118 4.51 -11.92 -4.76
CA ILE A 118 3.52 -11.20 -3.96
C ILE A 118 2.66 -10.34 -4.89
N VAL A 119 1.34 -10.52 -4.79
CA VAL A 119 0.34 -9.67 -5.43
C VAL A 119 -0.21 -8.69 -4.40
N GLN A 120 -0.12 -7.39 -4.70
CA GLN A 120 -0.68 -6.34 -3.87
C GLN A 120 -1.56 -5.41 -4.70
N TYR A 121 -2.77 -5.11 -4.23
CA TYR A 121 -3.59 -4.04 -4.77
C TYR A 121 -3.39 -2.79 -3.93
N VAL A 122 -2.62 -1.84 -4.47
CA VAL A 122 -2.27 -0.60 -3.77
C VAL A 122 -3.23 0.51 -4.19
N VAL A 123 -3.80 1.18 -3.21
CA VAL A 123 -4.71 2.31 -3.41
C VAL A 123 -3.90 3.60 -3.28
N PHE A 124 -3.80 4.34 -4.37
CA PHE A 124 -3.21 5.66 -4.44
C PHE A 124 -4.32 6.70 -4.41
N GLN A 125 -4.05 7.84 -3.77
CA GLN A 125 -5.01 8.93 -3.66
C GLN A 125 -4.32 10.27 -3.89
N ARG A 126 -5.03 11.18 -4.55
CA ARG A 126 -4.63 12.57 -4.71
C ARG A 126 -5.86 13.46 -4.75
N LYS A 127 -5.75 14.68 -4.21
CA LYS A 127 -6.73 15.74 -4.47
C LYS A 127 -6.34 16.50 -5.73
N VAL A 128 -7.19 16.45 -6.74
CA VAL A 128 -7.00 17.15 -8.00
C VAL A 128 -7.30 18.63 -7.79
N GLY A 129 -6.44 19.50 -8.32
CA GLY A 129 -6.56 20.96 -8.17
C GLY A 129 -5.85 21.55 -6.93
N GLU A 130 -5.47 20.72 -5.95
CA GLU A 130 -4.63 21.14 -4.83
C GLU A 130 -3.14 20.91 -5.13
N LYS A 131 -2.27 21.73 -4.53
CA LYS A 131 -0.82 21.46 -4.52
C LYS A 131 -0.56 20.21 -3.68
N GLY A 132 -0.04 19.17 -4.32
CA GLY A 132 0.21 17.89 -3.66
C GLY A 132 0.40 16.78 -4.68
N ASP A 133 1.21 15.81 -4.31
CA ASP A 133 1.44 14.62 -5.11
C ASP A 133 0.52 13.47 -4.67
N TRP A 134 0.57 12.36 -5.41
CA TRP A 134 -0.07 11.11 -5.04
C TRP A 134 0.53 10.56 -3.75
N VAL A 135 -0.33 10.02 -2.87
CA VAL A 135 0.05 9.30 -1.65
C VAL A 135 -0.59 7.92 -1.63
N ILE A 136 0.00 6.99 -0.89
CA ILE A 136 -0.62 5.68 -0.65
C ILE A 136 -1.71 5.84 0.41
N TYR A 137 -2.95 5.57 0.01
CA TYR A 137 -4.11 5.55 0.91
C TYR A 137 -4.14 4.27 1.74
N GLY A 138 -3.80 3.14 1.10
CA GLY A 138 -3.83 1.83 1.74
C GLY A 138 -3.78 0.69 0.74
N TYR A 139 -4.22 -0.47 1.21
CA TYR A 139 -4.31 -1.68 0.42
C TYR A 139 -5.77 -2.08 0.23
N TYR A 140 -6.09 -2.57 -0.97
CA TYR A 140 -7.35 -3.22 -1.26
C TYR A 140 -7.15 -4.74 -1.23
N ASN A 141 -8.11 -5.47 -0.67
CA ASN A 141 -8.14 -6.93 -0.77
C ASN A 141 -9.42 -7.32 -1.53
N PRO A 142 -9.32 -7.77 -2.79
CA PRO A 142 -10.48 -8.15 -3.58
C PRO A 142 -11.20 -9.39 -3.03
N GLU A 143 -10.50 -10.22 -2.25
CA GLU A 143 -11.03 -11.45 -1.66
C GLU A 143 -11.59 -11.22 -0.25
N ALA A 144 -11.45 -10.00 0.30
CA ALA A 144 -12.01 -9.70 1.61
C ALA A 144 -13.54 -9.84 1.55
N PRO A 145 -14.16 -10.53 2.54
CA PRO A 145 -15.60 -10.63 2.61
C PRO A 145 -16.18 -9.22 2.63
N THR A 146 -17.09 -8.93 1.71
CA THR A 146 -17.79 -7.64 1.68
C THR A 146 -18.66 -7.58 2.92
N LYS A 147 -18.25 -6.79 3.93
CA LYS A 147 -19.15 -6.47 5.04
C LYS A 147 -20.28 -5.63 4.47
N LEU A 148 -21.41 -6.29 4.26
CA LEU A 148 -22.64 -5.64 3.87
C LEU A 148 -23.18 -4.94 5.10
N PHE A 149 -23.29 -3.62 5.02
CA PHE A 149 -23.99 -2.84 6.03
C PHE A 149 -25.35 -2.44 5.46
N LYS A 150 -26.40 -2.59 6.25
CA LYS A 150 -27.70 -1.97 5.99
C LYS A 150 -27.89 -0.85 6.99
N PHE A 151 -28.52 0.22 6.55
CA PHE A 151 -29.00 1.26 7.45
C PHE A 151 -30.28 0.76 8.12
N ASP A 152 -30.22 0.55 9.43
CA ASP A 152 -31.39 0.23 10.26
C ASP A 152 -32.11 1.55 10.53
N LEU A 153 -33.28 1.73 9.90
CA LEU A 153 -34.08 2.95 10.01
C LEU A 153 -34.61 3.15 11.43
N ASP A 154 -34.93 2.08 12.14
CA ASP A 154 -35.49 2.15 13.50
C ASP A 154 -34.42 2.53 14.52
N LYS A 155 -33.17 2.08 14.31
CA LYS A 155 -32.04 2.37 15.20
C LYS A 155 -31.18 3.54 14.75
N ASN A 156 -31.53 4.17 13.63
CA ASN A 156 -30.80 5.26 12.99
C ASN A 156 -29.28 5.00 12.91
N LYS A 157 -28.89 3.77 12.53
CA LYS A 157 -27.48 3.36 12.48
C LYS A 157 -27.22 2.30 11.42
N LEU A 158 -25.97 2.25 10.96
CA LEU A 158 -25.49 1.14 10.14
C LEU A 158 -25.35 -0.13 10.99
N ILE A 159 -25.94 -1.24 10.52
CA ILE A 159 -25.80 -2.57 11.10
C ILE A 159 -25.08 -3.49 10.10
N SER A 160 -24.14 -4.31 10.59
CA SER A 160 -23.52 -5.37 9.78
C SER A 160 -24.58 -6.45 9.54
N VAL A 161 -24.78 -6.86 8.30
CA VAL A 161 -25.80 -7.86 7.90
C VAL A 161 -25.16 -9.19 7.50
N VAL A 162 -23.83 -9.25 7.57
CA VAL A 162 -22.99 -10.45 7.49
C VAL A 162 -21.84 -10.27 8.49
#